data_AF-A0A1Q6LFY4-F1
#
_entry.id   AF-A0A1Q6LFY4-F1
#
_cell.length_a   1.000
_cell.length_b   1.000
_cell.length_c   1.000
_cell.angle_alpha   90.00
_cell.angle_beta   90.00
_cell.angle_gamma   90.00
#
_symmetry.space_group_name_H-M   'P 1'
#
loop_
_entity.id
_entity.type
_entity.pdbx_description
1 polymer ?
#
loop_
_entity_poly.entity_id
_entity_poly.type
_entity_poly.pdbx_seq_one_letter_code
_entity_poly.pdbx_strand_id
1 'polypeptide(L)'
;MKNKIKDTIKNLDQKTKLIIKNGITFCIILCILSISLLITYIFWFSTPLIFNIGIMLFQISLLFSVEFLICGIVVDSLKKRLI
;
A
#
# COMPACT_ATOMS: atom_id res chain seq x y z
N MET A 1 -8.48 -16.77 -15.10
CA MET A 1 -7.22 -16.27 -14.47
C MET A 1 -7.45 -15.43 -13.20
N LYS A 2 -8.53 -14.61 -13.09
CA LYS A 2 -8.82 -13.79 -11.88
C LYS A 2 -9.01 -14.56 -10.56
N ASN A 3 -9.41 -15.83 -10.61
CA ASN A 3 -9.74 -16.59 -9.39
C ASN A 3 -8.49 -17.00 -8.59
N LYS A 4 -7.37 -17.34 -9.25
CA LYS A 4 -6.15 -17.82 -8.58
C LYS A 4 -5.59 -16.82 -7.55
N ILE A 5 -5.54 -15.53 -7.89
CA ILE A 5 -4.99 -14.50 -6.98
C ILE A 5 -5.89 -14.33 -5.76
N LYS A 6 -7.22 -14.31 -5.96
CA LYS A 6 -8.19 -14.23 -4.85
C LYS A 6 -8.11 -15.47 -3.94
N ASP A 7 -7.97 -16.65 -4.53
CA ASP A 7 -7.85 -17.90 -3.77
C ASP A 7 -6.52 -18.00 -3.02
N THR A 8 -5.40 -17.51 -3.59
CA THR A 8 -4.12 -17.41 -2.89
C THR A 8 -4.23 -16.48 -1.67
N ILE A 9 -4.83 -15.29 -1.83
CA ILE A 9 -5.04 -14.33 -0.72
C ILE A 9 -6.03 -14.88 0.33
N LYS A 10 -6.98 -15.73 -0.07
CA LYS A 10 -7.95 -16.35 0.83
C LYS A 10 -7.34 -17.52 1.62
N ASN A 11 -6.38 -18.24 1.02
CA ASN A 11 -5.62 -19.32 1.64
C ASN A 11 -4.32 -18.84 2.33
N LEU A 12 -4.11 -17.53 2.44
CA LEU A 12 -2.99 -16.96 3.18
C LEU A 12 -3.15 -17.21 4.67
N ASP A 13 -2.03 -17.46 5.36
CA ASP A 13 -2.04 -17.65 6.81
C ASP A 13 -2.61 -16.41 7.50
N GLN A 14 -3.35 -16.62 8.60
CA GLN A 14 -4.03 -15.55 9.31
C GLN A 14 -3.05 -14.47 9.80
N LYS A 15 -1.81 -14.85 10.15
CA LYS A 15 -0.76 -13.90 10.55
C LYS A 15 -0.29 -13.07 9.35
N THR A 16 -0.02 -13.70 8.21
CA THR A 16 0.43 -13.01 6.99
C THR A 16 -0.66 -12.04 6.48
N LYS A 17 -1.91 -12.47 6.51
CA LYS A 17 -3.07 -11.66 6.12
C LYS A 17 -3.22 -10.41 7.00
N LEU A 18 -2.95 -10.52 8.30
CA LEU A 18 -3.00 -9.41 9.24
C LEU A 18 -1.87 -8.40 8.97
N ILE A 19 -0.67 -8.88 8.68
CA ILE A 19 0.48 -8.03 8.29
C ILE A 19 0.17 -7.24 7.03
N ILE A 20 -0.31 -7.91 5.97
CA ILE A 20 -0.69 -7.25 4.71
C ILE A 20 -1.80 -6.23 4.94
N LYS A 21 -2.84 -6.58 5.72
CA LYS A 21 -3.95 -5.67 6.01
C LYS A 21 -3.47 -4.41 6.75
N ASN A 22 -2.60 -4.55 7.74
CA ASN A 22 -2.03 -3.42 8.46
C ASN A 22 -1.12 -2.58 7.56
N GLY A 23 -0.27 -3.20 6.73
CA GLY A 23 0.58 -2.50 5.77
C GLY A 23 -0.23 -1.68 4.75
N ILE A 24 -1.30 -2.27 4.19
CA ILE A 24 -2.21 -1.56 3.28
C ILE A 24 -2.94 -0.43 4.01
N THR A 25 -3.38 -0.64 5.26
CA THR A 25 -4.04 0.40 6.06
C THR A 25 -3.09 1.59 6.28
N PHE A 26 -1.82 1.35 6.56
CA PHE A 26 -0.80 2.39 6.66
C PHE A 26 -0.63 3.16 5.33
N CYS A 27 -0.61 2.45 4.19
CA CYS A 27 -0.54 3.09 2.87
C CYS A 27 -1.79 3.96 2.59
N ILE A 28 -2.99 3.51 2.99
CA ILE A 28 -4.22 4.32 2.85
C ILE A 28 -4.11 5.62 3.64
N ILE A 29 -3.58 5.58 4.87
CA ILE A 29 -3.37 6.79 5.69
C ILE A 29 -2.39 7.74 5.00
N LEU A 30 -1.28 7.24 4.45
CA LEU A 30 -0.33 8.05 3.68
C LEU A 30 -0.97 8.66 2.42
N CYS A 31 -1.83 7.90 1.73
CA CYS A 31 -2.58 8.41 0.58
C CYS A 31 -3.52 9.55 0.98
N ILE A 32 -4.24 9.42 2.09
CA ILE A 32 -5.14 10.48 2.59
C ILE A 32 -4.33 11.74 2.93
N LEU A 33 -3.16 11.59 3.58
CA LEU A 33 -2.26 12.71 3.86
C LEU A 33 -1.77 13.40 2.58
N SER A 34 -1.37 12.62 1.58
CA SER A 34 -0.96 13.13 0.27
C SER A 34 -2.10 13.89 -0.44
N ILE A 35 -3.31 13.34 -0.45
CA ILE A 35 -4.50 13.98 -1.03
C ILE A 35 -4.79 15.29 -0.31
N SER A 36 -4.69 15.32 1.03
CA SER A 36 -4.87 16.54 1.79
C SER A 36 -3.87 17.63 1.41
N LEU A 37 -2.60 17.27 1.20
CA LEU A 37 -1.58 18.22 0.72
C LEU A 37 -1.89 18.75 -0.69
N LEU A 38 -2.34 17.89 -1.59
CA LEU A 38 -2.76 18.29 -2.95
C LEU A 38 -3.97 19.23 -2.92
N ILE A 39 -4.94 18.96 -2.05
CA ILE A 39 -6.10 19.84 -1.86
C ILE A 39 -5.66 21.20 -1.33
N THR A 40 -4.78 21.24 -0.32
CA THR A 40 -4.22 22.51 0.20
C THR A 40 -3.48 23.28 -0.89
N TYR A 41 -2.76 22.61 -1.79
CA TYR A 41 -2.12 23.24 -2.94
C TYR A 41 -3.13 23.93 -3.88
N ILE A 42 -4.28 23.28 -4.14
CA ILE A 42 -5.33 23.82 -5.02
C ILE A 42 -6.03 25.03 -4.38
N PHE A 43 -6.33 24.97 -3.08
CA PHE A 43 -7.18 25.97 -2.42
C PHE A 43 -6.44 27.14 -1.77
N TRP A 44 -5.21 26.93 -1.28
CA TRP A 44 -4.55 27.89 -0.39
C TRP A 44 -3.21 28.41 -0.90
N PHE A 45 -2.35 27.52 -1.39
CA PHE A 45 -0.98 27.87 -1.78
C PHE A 45 -0.55 27.07 -3.01
N SER A 46 -0.60 27.71 -4.19
CA SER A 46 -0.10 27.13 -5.44
C SER A 46 1.44 27.12 -5.55
N THR A 47 2.12 26.77 -4.46
CA THR A 47 3.57 26.67 -4.43
C THR A 47 4.02 25.33 -5.02
N PRO A 48 4.96 25.31 -5.99
CA PRO A 48 5.40 24.07 -6.65
C PRO A 48 6.00 23.04 -5.68
N LEU A 49 6.54 23.48 -4.53
CA LEU A 49 7.06 22.61 -3.48
C LEU A 49 5.98 21.71 -2.87
N ILE A 50 4.80 22.27 -2.57
CA ILE A 50 3.70 21.54 -1.91
C ILE A 50 3.15 20.48 -2.87
N PHE A 51 3.01 20.83 -4.14
CA PHE A 51 2.61 19.90 -5.19
C PHE A 51 3.60 18.73 -5.34
N ASN A 52 4.90 19.03 -5.45
CA ASN A 52 5.93 18.00 -5.61
C ASN A 52 6.00 17.04 -4.43
N ILE A 53 5.94 17.57 -3.20
CA ILE A 53 5.93 16.75 -1.98
C ILE A 53 4.67 15.87 -1.97
N GLY A 54 3.50 16.44 -2.24
CA GLY A 54 2.25 15.70 -2.24
C GLY A 54 2.23 14.57 -3.28
N ILE A 55 2.68 14.84 -4.52
CA ILE A 55 2.74 13.83 -5.58
C ILE A 55 3.79 12.75 -5.29
N MET A 56 4.96 13.12 -4.78
CA MET A 56 5.99 12.15 -4.41
C MET A 56 5.49 11.22 -3.29
N LEU A 57 4.79 11.77 -2.30
CA LEU A 57 4.19 11.02 -1.20
C LEU A 57 3.06 10.09 -1.69
N PHE A 58 2.29 10.52 -2.70
CA PHE A 58 1.32 9.67 -3.38
C PHE A 58 1.97 8.48 -4.07
N GLN A 59 3.03 8.72 -4.85
CA GLN A 59 3.76 7.68 -5.59
C GLN A 59 4.37 6.65 -4.64
N ILE A 60 5.02 7.10 -3.56
CA ILE A 60 5.63 6.22 -2.56
C ILE A 60 4.56 5.37 -1.85
N SER A 61 3.42 5.96 -1.51
CA SER A 61 2.32 5.21 -0.88
C SER A 61 1.81 4.06 -1.76
N LEU A 62 1.66 4.31 -3.06
CA LEU A 62 1.24 3.27 -4.01
C LEU A 62 2.31 2.19 -4.18
N LEU A 63 3.58 2.56 -4.28
CA LEU A 63 4.71 1.62 -4.37
C LEU A 63 4.76 0.72 -3.13
N PHE A 64 4.68 1.29 -1.93
CA PHE A 64 4.65 0.51 -0.70
C PHE A 64 3.44 -0.41 -0.63
N SER A 65 2.26 0.02 -1.06
CA SER A 65 1.07 -0.84 -1.08
C SER A 65 1.28 -2.11 -1.91
N VAL A 66 1.86 -1.97 -3.11
CA VAL A 66 2.18 -3.11 -3.98
C VAL A 66 3.29 -3.98 -3.37
N GLU A 67 4.32 -3.37 -2.81
CA GLU A 67 5.44 -4.10 -2.20
C GLU A 67 5.01 -4.90 -0.97
N PHE A 68 4.17 -4.34 -0.09
CA PHE A 68 3.56 -5.06 1.03
C PHE A 68 2.73 -6.26 0.57
N LEU A 69 2.02 -6.13 -0.56
CA LEU A 69 1.23 -7.23 -1.12
C LEU A 69 2.14 -8.35 -1.64
N ILE A 70 3.16 -8.01 -2.43
CA ILE A 70 4.10 -8.98 -3.02
C ILE A 70 4.93 -9.67 -1.93
N CYS A 71 5.55 -8.90 -1.03
CA CYS A 71 6.34 -9.43 0.08
C CYS A 71 5.49 -10.31 1.00
N GLY A 72 4.25 -9.92 1.28
CA GLY A 72 3.33 -10.75 2.05
C GLY A 72 3.05 -12.10 1.40
N ILE A 73 2.83 -12.15 0.08
CA ILE A 73 2.61 -13.40 -0.67
C ILE A 73 3.88 -14.26 -0.68
N VAL A 74 5.05 -13.66 -0.89
CA VAL A 74 6.34 -14.37 -0.91
C VAL A 74 6.66 -14.98 0.46
N VAL A 75 6.48 -14.21 1.54
CA VAL A 75 6.71 -14.69 2.92
C VAL A 75 5.76 -15.84 3.28
N ASP A 76 4.48 -15.76 2.88
CA ASP A 76 3.53 -16.85 3.08
C ASP A 76 3.96 -18.13 2.34
N SER A 77 4.41 -17.97 1.10
CA SER A 77 4.88 -19.07 0.25
C SER A 77 6.15 -19.73 0.83
N LEU A 78 7.07 -18.94 1.40
CA LEU A 78 8.25 -19.45 2.10
C LEU A 78 7.88 -20.21 3.37
N LYS A 79 6.95 -19.67 4.17
CA LYS A 79 6.47 -20.34 5.38
C LYS A 79 5.87 -21.71 5.08
N LYS A 80 5.05 -21.82 4.03
CA LYS A 80 4.43 -23.08 3.58
C LYS A 80 5.42 -24.09 3.01
N ARG A 81 6.64 -23.67 2.65
CA ARG A 81 7.70 -24.56 2.13
C ARG A 81 8.66 -25.03 3.24
N LEU A 82 8.72 -24.31 4.35
CA LEU A 82 9.59 -24.61 5.49
C LEU A 82 8.92 -25.51 6.55
N ILE A 83 7.60 -25.62 6.53
CA ILE A 83 6.76 -26.48 7.38
C ILE A 83 6.17 -27.57 6.49
#